data_AF-R6QUW7-F1
#
_entry.id   AF-R6QUW7-F1
#
_cell.length_a   1.000
_cell.length_b   1.000
_cell.length_c   1.000
_cell.angle_alpha   90.00
_cell.angle_beta   90.00
_cell.angle_gamma   90.00
#
_symmetry.space_group_name_H-M   'P 1'
#
loop_
_entity.id
_entity.type
_entity.pdbx_description
1 polymer ?
#
loop_
_entity_poly.entity_id
_entity_poly.type
_entity_poly.pdbx_seq_one_letter_code
_entity_poly.pdbx_strand_id
1 'polypeptide(L)'
;MNWNGNFIVFDKPYADVYDSINNIAAETDVHIDVYNISDVAGYIAMDSISNTFYLKEIVAVMTVLVILSITAGRVYFIRTRASDYGVWASCGASIRDLCRVIILQNIITVLLPMIFTSVSAYNVLRIFYTDNSVSVSLLRKIYFSKCMPAQLITSAAIIVLSGIWPTNIIKHTKLSMLVKGKVSND
;
A
#
# COMPACT_ATOMS: atom_id res chain seq x y z
N MET A 1 11.37 -23.59 24.29
CA MET A 1 10.54 -24.80 24.37
C MET A 1 10.89 -25.68 23.19
N ASN A 2 11.60 -26.78 23.39
CA ASN A 2 11.81 -27.80 22.36
C ASN A 2 10.55 -28.67 22.31
N TRP A 3 9.74 -28.48 21.28
CA TRP A 3 8.59 -29.33 21.01
C TRP A 3 9.11 -30.62 20.35
N ASN A 4 9.15 -31.70 21.12
CA ASN A 4 9.53 -33.03 20.63
C ASN A 4 8.24 -33.87 20.46
N GLY A 5 7.30 -33.35 19.66
CA GLY A 5 5.99 -33.96 19.44
C GLY A 5 5.98 -34.84 18.20
N ASN A 6 5.54 -36.09 18.33
CA ASN A 6 5.21 -36.95 17.19
C ASN A 6 3.77 -36.69 16.75
N PHE A 7 3.58 -36.37 15.47
CA PHE A 7 2.24 -36.25 14.89
C PHE A 7 1.76 -37.63 14.45
N ILE A 8 0.63 -38.08 15.01
CA ILE A 8 -0.03 -39.34 14.64
C ILE A 8 -1.37 -38.99 14.01
N VAL A 9 -1.62 -39.49 12.80
CA VAL A 9 -2.85 -39.25 12.05
C VAL A 9 -3.74 -40.48 12.13
N PHE A 10 -5.00 -40.30 12.53
CA PHE A 10 -5.99 -41.38 12.60
C PHE A 10 -7.07 -41.18 11.53
N ASP A 11 -7.43 -42.26 10.84
CA ASP A 11 -8.51 -42.28 9.83
C ASP A 11 -9.87 -42.61 10.46
N LYS A 12 -10.14 -42.00 11.62
CA LYS A 12 -11.36 -42.22 12.42
C LYS A 12 -11.92 -40.87 12.90
N PRO A 13 -13.22 -40.78 13.18
CA PRO A 13 -13.83 -39.57 13.72
C PRO A 13 -13.15 -39.11 15.01
N TYR A 14 -12.99 -37.79 15.19
CA TYR A 14 -12.27 -37.22 16.34
C TYR A 14 -12.86 -37.69 17.69
N ALA A 15 -14.18 -37.75 17.83
CA ALA A 15 -14.84 -38.17 19.06
C ALA A 15 -14.43 -39.59 19.47
N ASP A 16 -14.44 -40.53 18.52
CA ASP A 16 -14.07 -41.93 18.77
C ASP A 16 -12.59 -42.07 19.17
N VAL A 17 -11.72 -41.25 18.58
CA VAL A 17 -10.28 -41.21 18.88
C VAL A 17 -10.02 -40.55 20.24
N TYR A 18 -10.70 -39.46 20.54
CA TYR A 18 -10.62 -38.75 21.83
C TYR A 18 -11.03 -39.66 22.99
N ASP A 19 -12.18 -40.33 22.86
CA ASP A 19 -12.69 -41.24 23.89
C ASP A 19 -11.78 -42.47 24.06
N SER A 20 -11.29 -43.05 22.96
CA SER A 20 -10.36 -44.19 23.02
C SER A 20 -9.04 -43.83 23.69
N ILE A 21 -8.47 -42.66 23.40
CA ILE A 21 -7.21 -42.20 24.00
C ILE A 21 -7.42 -41.88 25.48
N ASN A 22 -8.51 -41.21 25.84
CA ASN A 22 -8.81 -40.89 27.24
C ASN A 22 -9.05 -42.13 28.09
N ASN A 23 -9.70 -43.16 27.54
CA ASN A 23 -9.91 -44.43 28.23
C ASN A 23 -8.57 -45.15 28.48
N ILE A 24 -7.68 -45.21 27.48
CA ILE A 24 -6.34 -45.82 27.65
C ILE A 24 -5.47 -45.01 28.61
N ALA A 25 -5.54 -43.68 28.54
CA ALA A 25 -4.84 -42.76 29.44
C ALA A 25 -5.28 -42.94 30.90
N ALA A 26 -6.57 -43.12 31.14
CA ALA A 26 -7.13 -43.38 32.46
C ALA A 26 -6.68 -44.75 33.03
N GLU A 27 -6.52 -45.78 32.18
CA GLU A 27 -6.03 -47.09 32.58
C GLU A 27 -4.52 -47.10 32.88
N THR A 28 -3.74 -46.20 32.28
CA THR A 28 -2.28 -46.14 32.43
C THR A 28 -1.77 -45.00 33.34
N ASP A 29 -2.68 -44.20 33.93
CA ASP A 29 -2.35 -43.01 34.75
C ASP A 29 -1.45 -41.99 34.01
N VAL A 30 -1.62 -41.87 32.69
CA VAL A 30 -0.86 -40.94 31.84
C VAL A 30 -1.79 -39.84 31.36
N HIS A 31 -1.40 -38.58 31.57
CA HIS A 31 -2.16 -37.44 31.04
C HIS A 31 -1.79 -37.18 29.57
N ILE A 32 -2.78 -37.23 28.67
CA ILE A 32 -2.61 -36.96 27.25
C ILE A 32 -3.56 -35.85 26.83
N ASP A 33 -3.02 -34.74 26.34
CA ASP A 33 -3.81 -33.65 25.75
C ASP A 33 -4.11 -33.96 24.27
N VAL A 34 -5.39 -34.12 23.94
CA VAL A 34 -5.85 -34.40 22.57
C VAL A 34 -6.55 -33.18 21.98
N TYR A 35 -5.93 -32.53 21.00
CA TYR A 35 -6.46 -31.34 20.35
C TYR A 35 -7.05 -31.64 18.97
N ASN A 36 -8.23 -31.10 18.66
CA ASN A 36 -8.76 -31.10 17.30
C ASN A 36 -8.10 -30.00 16.46
N ILE A 37 -7.19 -30.40 15.57
CA ILE A 37 -6.49 -29.46 14.67
C ILE A 37 -7.49 -28.74 13.75
N SER A 38 -8.61 -29.36 13.39
CA SER A 38 -9.63 -28.75 12.52
C SER A 38 -10.31 -27.55 13.19
N ASP A 39 -10.65 -27.67 14.48
CA ASP A 39 -11.32 -26.59 15.21
C ASP A 39 -10.36 -25.44 15.51
N VAL A 40 -9.11 -25.77 15.85
CA VAL A 40 -8.04 -24.76 16.02
C VAL A 40 -7.76 -24.04 14.70
N ALA A 41 -7.68 -24.78 13.58
CA ALA A 41 -7.50 -24.19 12.26
C ALA A 41 -8.71 -23.33 11.85
N GLY A 42 -9.93 -23.77 12.17
CA GLY A 42 -11.16 -23.02 11.94
C GLY A 42 -11.19 -21.70 12.71
N TYR A 43 -10.84 -21.73 14.00
CA TYR A 43 -10.76 -20.53 14.84
C TYR A 43 -9.69 -19.56 14.33
N ILE A 44 -8.49 -20.05 14.01
CA ILE A 44 -7.40 -19.24 13.45
C ILE A 44 -7.82 -18.62 12.10
N ALA A 45 -8.51 -19.38 11.25
CA ALA A 45 -9.00 -18.88 9.97
C ALA A 45 -10.04 -17.77 10.17
N MET A 46 -10.99 -17.94 11.09
CA MET A 46 -12.04 -16.97 11.36
C MET A 46 -11.48 -15.66 11.95
N ASP A 47 -10.57 -15.75 12.91
CA ASP A 47 -9.88 -14.59 13.48
C ASP A 47 -8.98 -13.89 12.44
N SER A 48 -8.27 -14.67 11.60
CA SER A 48 -7.48 -14.15 10.49
C SER A 48 -8.32 -13.39 9.46
N ILE A 49 -9.51 -13.89 9.11
CA ILE A 49 -10.43 -13.22 8.17
C ILE A 49 -10.90 -11.88 8.76
N SER A 50 -11.29 -11.85 10.03
CA SER A 50 -11.73 -10.63 10.70
C SER A 50 -10.59 -9.59 10.75
N ASN A 51 -9.41 -9.98 11.21
CA ASN A 51 -8.25 -9.09 11.32
C ASN A 51 -7.78 -8.57 9.95
N THR A 52 -7.83 -9.41 8.90
CA THR A 52 -7.47 -8.98 7.54
C THR A 52 -8.49 -8.02 6.93
N PHE A 53 -9.76 -8.07 7.33
CA PHE A 53 -10.77 -7.11 6.89
C PHE A 53 -10.46 -5.69 7.42
N TYR A 54 -10.28 -5.55 8.74
CA TYR A 54 -9.97 -4.25 9.35
C TYR A 54 -8.65 -3.67 8.85
N LEU A 55 -7.62 -4.51 8.68
CA LEU A 55 -6.34 -4.07 8.12
C LEU A 55 -6.50 -3.53 6.69
N LYS A 56 -7.32 -4.16 5.85
CA LYS A 56 -7.58 -3.67 4.49
C LYS A 56 -8.28 -2.32 4.50
N GLU A 57 -9.25 -2.14 5.39
CA GLU A 57 -10.00 -0.88 5.51
C GLU A 57 -9.09 0.27 5.95
N ILE A 58 -8.26 0.06 6.98
CA ILE A 58 -7.29 1.04 7.45
C ILE A 58 -6.30 1.40 6.34
N VAL A 59 -5.76 0.41 5.62
CA VAL A 59 -4.84 0.63 4.50
C VAL A 59 -5.53 1.41 3.38
N ALA A 60 -6.80 1.13 3.07
CA ALA A 60 -7.54 1.86 2.06
C ALA A 60 -7.72 3.34 2.44
N VAL A 61 -8.15 3.62 3.67
CA VAL A 61 -8.33 5.00 4.18
C VAL A 61 -7.00 5.76 4.15
N MET A 62 -5.92 5.14 4.66
CA MET A 62 -4.58 5.76 4.65
C MET A 62 -4.08 6.03 3.23
N THR A 63 -4.34 5.12 2.29
CA THR A 63 -3.96 5.29 0.89
C THR A 63 -4.66 6.50 0.27
N VAL A 64 -5.96 6.67 0.53
CA VAL A 64 -6.73 7.81 0.03
C VAL A 64 -6.19 9.13 0.59
N LEU A 65 -5.92 9.18 1.91
CA LEU A 65 -5.36 10.37 2.56
C LEU A 65 -3.99 10.76 1.98
N VAL A 66 -3.13 9.78 1.70
CA VAL A 66 -1.83 10.02 1.07
C VAL A 66 -1.99 10.56 -0.36
N ILE A 67 -2.90 9.99 -1.15
CA ILE A 67 -3.20 10.49 -2.51
C ILE A 67 -3.66 11.94 -2.46
N LEU A 68 -4.57 12.30 -1.57
CA LEU A 68 -5.07 13.67 -1.42
C LEU A 68 -3.95 14.63 -1.00
N SER A 69 -3.13 14.25 -0.02
CA SER A 69 -2.05 15.08 0.51
C SER A 69 -0.98 15.38 -0.55
N ILE A 70 -0.55 14.35 -1.29
CA ILE A 70 0.45 14.52 -2.36
C ILE A 70 -0.15 15.35 -3.49
N THR A 71 -1.39 15.04 -3.91
CA THR A 71 -2.09 15.80 -4.96
C THR A 71 -2.18 17.28 -4.62
N ALA A 72 -2.64 17.62 -3.41
CA ALA A 72 -2.76 19.01 -2.96
C ALA A 72 -1.41 19.74 -2.95
N GLY A 73 -0.35 19.09 -2.44
CA GLY A 73 1.00 19.65 -2.46
C GLY A 73 1.52 19.93 -3.87
N ARG A 74 1.21 19.07 -4.84
CA ARG A 74 1.61 19.25 -6.25
C ARG A 74 0.82 20.38 -6.92
N VAL A 75 -0.48 20.46 -6.70
CA VAL A 75 -1.30 21.55 -7.21
C VAL A 75 -0.79 22.89 -6.67
N TYR A 76 -0.47 22.95 -5.37
CA TYR A 76 0.11 24.14 -4.75
C TYR A 76 1.45 24.53 -5.39
N PHE A 77 2.36 23.56 -5.60
CA PHE A 77 3.66 23.81 -6.21
C PHE A 77 3.56 24.33 -7.66
N ILE A 78 2.64 23.77 -8.45
CA ILE A 78 2.41 24.24 -9.82
C ILE A 78 1.83 25.67 -9.80
N ARG A 79 0.95 25.97 -8.84
CA ARG A 79 0.36 27.30 -8.68
C ARG A 79 1.40 28.35 -8.27
N THR A 80 2.32 28.04 -7.36
CA THR A 80 3.36 28.99 -6.94
C THR A 80 4.35 29.32 -8.05
N ARG A 81 4.52 28.42 -9.03
CA ARG A 81 5.32 28.66 -10.25
C ARG A 81 4.54 29.27 -11.42
N ALA A 82 3.31 29.72 -11.20
CA ALA A 82 2.48 30.30 -12.25
C ALA A 82 3.12 31.52 -12.93
N SER A 83 3.91 32.32 -12.20
CA SER A 83 4.66 33.46 -12.75
C SER A 83 5.62 33.04 -13.87
N ASP A 84 6.35 31.94 -13.65
CA ASP A 84 7.38 31.45 -14.58
C ASP A 84 6.71 30.99 -15.89
N TYR A 85 5.56 30.32 -15.76
CA TYR A 85 4.73 29.93 -16.88
C TYR A 85 4.18 31.14 -17.66
N GLY A 86 3.83 32.23 -16.95
CA GLY A 86 3.44 33.51 -17.55
C GLY A 86 4.55 34.15 -18.36
N VAL A 87 5.78 34.15 -17.84
CA VAL A 87 6.96 34.65 -18.56
C VAL A 87 7.19 33.83 -19.83
N TRP A 88 7.15 32.50 -19.76
CA TRP A 88 7.35 31.66 -20.94
C TRP A 88 6.29 31.86 -22.01
N ALA A 89 5.02 32.01 -21.60
CA ALA A 89 3.94 32.31 -22.53
C ALA A 89 4.09 33.73 -23.13
N SER A 90 4.65 34.70 -22.40
CA SER A 90 4.96 36.03 -22.95
C SER A 90 6.11 36.03 -23.96
N CYS A 91 7.04 35.07 -23.86
CA CYS A 91 8.10 34.84 -24.83
C CYS A 91 7.62 34.10 -26.11
N GLY A 92 6.32 33.86 -26.25
CA GLY A 92 5.74 33.23 -27.44
C GLY A 92 5.51 31.71 -27.33
N ALA A 93 5.68 31.11 -26.14
CA ALA A 93 5.36 29.70 -25.96
C ALA A 93 3.85 29.44 -26.09
N SER A 94 3.47 28.40 -26.83
CA SER A 94 2.07 28.01 -26.94
C SER A 94 1.55 27.45 -25.60
N ILE A 95 0.28 27.73 -25.26
CA ILE A 95 -0.38 27.18 -24.05
C ILE A 95 -0.34 25.64 -24.06
N ARG A 96 -0.36 25.02 -25.26
CA ARG A 96 -0.30 23.57 -25.42
C ARG A 96 1.06 23.01 -25.00
N ASP A 97 2.15 23.67 -25.36
CA ASP A 97 3.50 23.24 -24.99
C ASP A 97 3.75 23.47 -23.50
N LEU A 98 3.24 24.56 -22.95
CA LEU A 98 3.26 24.83 -21.52
C LEU A 98 2.57 23.70 -20.71
N CYS A 99 1.37 23.28 -21.13
CA CYS A 99 0.65 22.18 -20.49
C CYS A 99 1.44 20.87 -20.53
N ARG A 100 2.13 20.57 -21.65
CA ARG A 100 2.96 19.36 -21.78
C ARG A 100 4.14 19.39 -20.82
N VAL A 101 4.81 20.53 -20.69
CA VAL A 101 5.93 20.70 -19.76
C VAL A 101 5.47 20.50 -18.31
N ILE A 102 4.32 21.07 -17.92
CA ILE A 102 3.76 20.90 -16.58
C ILE A 102 3.45 19.43 -16.29
N ILE A 103 2.80 18.74 -17.24
CA ILE A 103 2.46 17.31 -17.08
C ILE A 103 3.73 16.47 -16.98
N LEU A 104 4.72 16.72 -17.85
CA LEU A 104 5.99 15.98 -17.84
C LEU A 104 6.75 16.20 -16.52
N GLN A 105 6.82 17.44 -16.04
CA GLN A 105 7.44 17.76 -14.76
C GLN A 105 6.70 17.08 -13.61
N ASN A 106 5.37 17.05 -13.62
CA ASN A 106 4.56 16.36 -12.62
C ASN A 106 4.81 14.84 -12.64
N ILE A 107 4.89 14.22 -13.82
CA ILE A 107 5.23 12.80 -13.97
C ILE A 107 6.59 12.49 -13.34
N ILE A 108 7.63 13.25 -13.70
CA ILE A 108 9.00 13.01 -13.21
C ILE A 108 9.07 13.20 -11.69
N THR A 109 8.46 14.27 -11.18
CA THR A 109 8.51 14.61 -9.75
C THR A 109 7.65 13.72 -8.87
N VAL A 110 6.71 12.95 -9.43
CA VAL A 110 5.95 11.91 -8.70
C VAL A 110 6.61 10.54 -8.85
N LEU A 111 7.01 10.14 -10.06
CA LEU A 111 7.55 8.79 -10.32
C LEU A 111 8.91 8.56 -9.68
N LEU A 112 9.86 9.50 -9.79
CA LEU A 112 11.21 9.29 -9.25
C LEU A 112 11.19 9.07 -7.74
N PRO A 113 10.58 9.95 -6.91
CA PRO A 113 10.50 9.70 -5.47
C PRO A 113 9.75 8.42 -5.12
N MET A 114 8.72 8.04 -5.88
CA MET A 114 7.99 6.78 -5.67
C MET A 114 8.90 5.55 -5.83
N ILE A 115 9.76 5.53 -6.86
CA ILE A 115 10.71 4.44 -7.07
C ILE A 115 11.70 4.36 -5.91
N PHE A 116 12.29 5.50 -5.50
CA PHE A 116 13.24 5.53 -4.40
C PHE A 116 12.62 5.14 -3.06
N THR A 117 11.41 5.65 -2.77
CA THR A 117 10.67 5.29 -1.54
C THR A 117 10.26 3.83 -1.53
N SER A 118 9.94 3.23 -2.68
CA SER A 118 9.66 1.79 -2.79
C SER A 118 10.88 0.96 -2.38
N VAL A 119 12.06 1.26 -2.94
CA VAL A 119 13.30 0.56 -2.58
C VAL A 119 13.66 0.75 -1.11
N SER A 120 13.49 1.98 -0.59
CA SER A 120 13.73 2.29 0.82
C SER A 120 12.76 1.52 1.74
N ALA A 121 11.47 1.51 1.43
CA ALA A 121 10.44 0.81 2.21
C ALA A 121 10.70 -0.69 2.25
N TYR A 122 11.11 -1.31 1.14
CA TYR A 122 11.49 -2.72 1.13
C TYR A 122 12.67 -3.00 2.07
N ASN A 123 13.69 -2.14 2.09
CA ASN A 123 14.84 -2.30 2.98
C ASN A 123 14.45 -2.15 4.46
N VAL A 124 13.59 -1.18 4.78
CA VAL A 124 13.08 -1.00 6.15
C VAL A 124 12.28 -2.23 6.58
N LEU A 125 11.36 -2.71 5.75
CA LEU A 125 10.60 -3.94 6.00
C LEU A 125 11.53 -5.13 6.21
N ARG A 126 12.55 -5.28 5.36
CA ARG A 126 13.53 -6.35 5.49
C ARG A 126 14.22 -6.30 6.85
N ILE A 127 14.66 -5.13 7.32
CA ILE A 127 15.31 -4.99 8.63
C ILE A 127 14.34 -5.41 9.74
N PHE A 128 13.13 -4.86 9.77
CA PHE A 128 12.12 -5.18 10.79
C PHE A 128 11.71 -6.66 10.85
N TYR A 129 11.66 -7.34 9.71
CA TYR A 129 11.21 -8.73 9.64
C TYR A 129 12.35 -9.76 9.68
N THR A 130 13.61 -9.33 9.55
CA THR A 130 14.78 -10.22 9.71
C THR A 130 14.87 -10.73 11.15
N ASP A 131 14.49 -9.93 12.14
CA ASP A 131 14.48 -10.33 13.55
C ASP A 131 13.25 -11.16 13.93
N ASN A 132 12.15 -11.04 13.18
CA ASN A 132 10.84 -11.63 13.50
C ASN A 132 10.55 -12.97 12.79
N SER A 133 11.58 -13.72 12.38
CA SER A 133 11.48 -15.08 11.82
C SER A 133 10.67 -15.25 10.52
N VAL A 134 10.23 -14.15 9.90
CA VAL A 134 9.58 -14.20 8.58
C VAL A 134 10.65 -14.40 7.52
N SER A 135 10.49 -15.43 6.67
CA SER A 135 11.45 -15.70 5.62
C SER A 135 11.54 -14.51 4.64
N VAL A 136 12.75 -14.00 4.44
CA VAL A 136 13.04 -12.86 3.54
C VAL A 136 12.52 -13.13 2.11
N SER A 137 12.49 -14.39 1.69
CA SER A 137 11.94 -14.84 0.41
C SER A 137 10.42 -14.60 0.31
N LEU A 138 9.67 -14.85 1.38
CA LEU A 138 8.23 -14.64 1.43
C LEU A 138 7.90 -13.14 1.46
N LEU A 139 8.65 -12.35 2.25
CA LEU A 139 8.55 -10.88 2.25
C LEU A 139 8.78 -10.30 0.85
N ARG A 140 9.86 -10.73 0.18
CA ARG A 140 10.17 -10.31 -1.20
C ARG A 140 9.03 -10.64 -2.15
N LYS A 141 8.51 -11.87 -2.09
CA LYS A 141 7.41 -12.32 -2.96
C LYS A 141 6.16 -11.46 -2.77
N ILE A 142 5.77 -11.19 -1.52
CA ILE A 142 4.60 -10.35 -1.22
C ILE A 142 4.83 -8.93 -1.70
N TYR A 143 5.98 -8.33 -1.38
CA TYR A 143 6.27 -6.94 -1.71
C TYR A 143 6.23 -6.67 -3.22
N PHE A 144 6.97 -7.46 -4.01
CA PHE A 144 7.04 -7.25 -5.46
C PHE A 144 5.78 -7.70 -6.19
N SER A 145 5.04 -8.69 -5.69
CA SER A 145 3.82 -9.18 -6.35
C SER A 145 2.58 -8.34 -6.04
N LYS A 146 2.50 -7.75 -4.83
CA LYS A 146 1.27 -7.09 -4.35
C LYS A 146 1.48 -5.60 -4.08
N CYS A 147 2.55 -5.22 -3.37
CA CYS A 147 2.75 -3.83 -2.95
C CYS A 147 3.26 -2.95 -4.10
N MET A 148 4.24 -3.41 -4.88
CA MET A 148 4.82 -2.61 -5.97
C MET A 148 3.79 -2.26 -7.07
N PRO A 149 2.93 -3.19 -7.55
CA PRO A 149 1.89 -2.84 -8.51
C PRO A 149 0.86 -1.88 -7.95
N ALA A 150 0.43 -2.06 -6.69
CA ALA A 150 -0.49 -1.15 -6.03
C ALA A 150 0.09 0.28 -5.94
N GLN A 151 1.38 0.39 -5.62
CA GLN A 151 2.08 1.68 -5.58
C GLN A 151 2.17 2.35 -6.96
N LEU A 152 2.38 1.58 -8.04
CA LEU A 152 2.35 2.11 -9.39
C LEU A 152 0.97 2.67 -9.76
N ILE A 153 -0.10 1.95 -9.41
CA ILE A 153 -1.48 2.40 -9.67
C ILE A 153 -1.79 3.69 -8.91
N THR A 154 -1.43 3.77 -7.62
CA THR A 154 -1.65 5.00 -6.83
C THR A 154 -0.83 6.17 -7.36
N SER A 155 0.41 5.92 -7.81
CA SER A 155 1.24 6.96 -8.43
C SER A 155 0.62 7.50 -9.73
N ALA A 156 0.05 6.62 -10.56
CA ALA A 156 -0.64 7.02 -11.78
C ALA A 156 -1.88 7.86 -11.46
N ALA A 157 -2.67 7.47 -10.45
CA ALA A 157 -3.82 8.24 -9.99
C ALA A 157 -3.44 9.65 -9.53
N ILE A 158 -2.36 9.78 -8.75
CA ILE A 158 -1.84 11.08 -8.31
C ILE A 158 -1.44 11.94 -9.51
N ILE A 159 -0.69 11.39 -10.48
CA ILE A 159 -0.23 12.12 -11.67
C ILE A 159 -1.42 12.66 -12.48
N VAL A 160 -2.46 11.86 -12.65
CA VAL A 160 -3.66 12.25 -13.40
C VAL A 160 -4.41 13.35 -12.66
N LEU A 161 -4.68 13.17 -11.36
CA LEU A 161 -5.42 14.14 -10.55
C LEU A 161 -4.65 15.47 -10.41
N SER A 162 -3.36 15.41 -10.09
CA SER A 162 -2.52 16.60 -9.92
C SER A 162 -2.11 17.24 -11.25
N GLY A 163 -2.26 16.57 -12.39
CA GLY A 163 -1.99 17.13 -13.71
C GLY A 163 -3.20 17.82 -14.33
N ILE A 164 -4.38 17.19 -14.28
CA ILE A 164 -5.60 17.70 -14.93
C ILE A 164 -6.06 19.00 -14.27
N TRP A 165 -6.11 19.04 -12.94
CA TRP A 165 -6.64 20.19 -12.20
C TRP A 165 -5.89 21.50 -12.50
N PRO A 166 -4.55 21.60 -12.31
CA PRO A 166 -3.83 22.85 -12.54
C PRO A 166 -3.68 23.19 -14.02
N THR A 167 -3.60 22.21 -14.93
CA THR A 167 -3.56 22.51 -16.37
C THR A 167 -4.87 23.11 -16.87
N ASN A 168 -6.01 22.68 -16.32
CA ASN A 168 -7.29 23.27 -16.64
C ASN A 168 -7.36 24.74 -16.18
N ILE A 169 -6.92 25.01 -14.95
CA ILE A 169 -6.91 26.37 -14.39
C ILE A 169 -6.00 27.30 -15.21
N ILE A 170 -4.80 26.85 -15.61
CA ILE A 170 -3.85 27.67 -16.38
C ILE A 170 -4.39 27.99 -17.78
N LYS A 171 -5.11 27.07 -18.42
CA LYS A 171 -5.76 27.32 -19.72
C LYS A 171 -6.80 28.43 -19.67
N HIS A 172 -7.52 28.54 -18.55
CA HIS A 172 -8.58 29.54 -18.37
C HIS A 172 -8.07 30.86 -17.76
N THR A 173 -6.84 30.90 -17.26
CA THR A 173 -6.26 32.10 -16.67
C THR A 173 -5.75 33.06 -17.76
N LYS A 174 -6.11 34.35 -17.66
CA LYS A 174 -5.59 35.39 -18.57
C LYS A 174 -4.07 35.53 -18.41
N LEU A 175 -3.36 35.69 -19.53
CA LEU A 175 -1.89 35.83 -19.59
C LEU A 175 -1.35 36.92 -18.66
N SER A 176 -2.03 38.07 -18.58
CA SER A 176 -1.65 39.20 -17.73
C SER A 176 -1.79 38.92 -16.22
N MET A 177 -2.63 37.96 -15.83
CA MET A 177 -2.72 37.49 -14.45
C MET A 177 -1.61 36.45 -14.17
N LEU A 178 -1.36 35.55 -15.14
CA LEU A 178 -0.32 34.52 -15.04
C LEU A 178 1.07 35.14 -14.80
N VAL A 179 1.45 36.18 -15.54
CA VAL A 179 2.72 36.91 -15.37
C VAL A 179 2.83 37.58 -13.99
N LYS A 180 1.71 38.01 -13.40
CA LYS A 180 1.67 38.57 -12.05
C LYS A 180 1.64 37.50 -10.96
N GLY A 181 1.77 36.22 -11.32
CA GLY A 181 1.64 35.09 -10.40
C GLY A 181 0.21 34.91 -9.86
N LYS A 182 -0.78 35.58 -10.45
CA LYS A 182 -2.19 35.46 -10.05
C LYS A 182 -2.87 34.45 -10.97
N VAL A 183 -3.43 33.43 -10.36
CA VAL A 183 -4.23 32.41 -11.04
C VAL A 183 -5.70 32.72 -10.76
N SER A 184 -6.58 32.74 -11.78
CA SER A 184 -7.98 33.13 -11.56
C SER A 184 -8.66 32.14 -10.61
N ASN A 185 -9.45 32.68 -9.67
CA ASN A 185 -10.22 31.90 -8.70
C ASN A 185 -11.63 31.68 -9.23
N ASP A 186 -11.76 31.19 -10.47
CA ASP A 186 -13.05 30.71 -10.98
C ASP A 186 -13.15 29.21 -10.72
#